data_AF-A0AB37XPB2-F1
#
_entry.id   AF-A0AB37XPB2-F1
#
_cell.length_a   1.000
_cell.length_b   1.000
_cell.length_c   1.000
_cell.angle_alpha   90.00
_cell.angle_beta   90.00
_cell.angle_gamma   90.00
#
_symmetry.space_group_name_H-M   'P 1'
#
loop_
_entity.id
_entity.type
_entity.pdbx_description
1 polymer ?
#
loop_
_entity_poly.entity_id
_entity_poly.type
_entity_poly.pdbx_seq_one_letter_code
_entity_poly.pdbx_strand_id
1 'polypeptide(L)'
;MSINHNIVEYNDGTFKYQSRPKFNSTPKYIKFKHDYNILEFNDGTFEYGARPQFNKPAAKTDATIKKEQKLIQAQNLVREFEKTHTVSAHRKAQKAVNLVSFEYKVKKMVLQERIDNVLKQGLVK
;
A
#
# COMPACT_ATOMS: atom_id res chain seq x y z
N MET A 1 -32.35 41.12 -57.08
CA MET A 1 -31.59 40.40 -56.06
C MET A 1 -31.73 38.92 -56.29
N SER A 2 -30.62 38.24 -56.60
CA SER A 2 -30.53 36.79 -56.64
C SER A 2 -29.57 36.35 -55.54
N ILE A 3 -29.86 35.24 -54.87
CA ILE A 3 -29.00 34.69 -53.81
C ILE A 3 -28.40 33.40 -54.35
N ASN A 4 -27.09 33.41 -54.61
CA ASN A 4 -26.33 32.24 -55.04
C ASN A 4 -25.11 32.09 -54.13
N HIS A 5 -24.84 30.88 -53.64
CA HIS A 5 -23.62 30.56 -52.88
C HIS A 5 -23.31 31.50 -51.69
N ASN A 6 -24.34 31.96 -50.97
CA ASN A 6 -24.22 32.90 -49.84
C ASN A 6 -23.70 34.30 -50.22
N ILE A 7 -23.80 34.66 -51.49
CA ILE A 7 -23.48 35.98 -52.05
C ILE A 7 -24.79 36.67 -52.44
N VAL A 8 -24.96 37.92 -52.03
CA VAL A 8 -26.06 38.79 -52.45
C VAL A 8 -25.51 39.82 -53.41
N GLU A 9 -25.98 39.77 -54.65
CA GLU A 9 -25.65 40.73 -55.69
C GLU A 9 -26.76 41.78 -55.83
N TYR A 10 -26.34 43.03 -55.89
CA TYR A 10 -27.21 44.20 -56.04
C TYR A 10 -27.22 44.67 -57.49
N ASN A 11 -28.31 45.32 -57.91
CA ASN A 11 -28.49 45.74 -59.31
C ASN A 11 -27.50 46.84 -59.76
N ASP A 12 -26.76 47.43 -58.83
CA ASP A 12 -25.70 48.41 -59.05
C ASP A 12 -24.31 47.75 -59.28
N GLY A 13 -24.24 46.43 -59.37
CA GLY A 13 -23.02 45.67 -59.60
C GLY A 13 -22.18 45.41 -58.34
N THR A 14 -22.66 45.83 -57.16
CA THR A 14 -21.99 45.53 -55.89
C THR A 14 -22.42 44.17 -55.34
N PHE A 15 -21.56 43.53 -54.55
CA PHE A 15 -21.85 42.25 -53.91
C PHE A 15 -21.49 42.25 -52.43
N LYS A 16 -22.23 41.49 -51.63
CA LYS A 16 -21.95 41.24 -50.21
C LYS A 16 -22.03 39.75 -49.88
N TYR A 17 -21.07 39.27 -49.09
CA TYR A 17 -21.13 37.95 -48.50
C TYR A 17 -22.04 37.95 -47.27
N GLN A 18 -22.95 36.99 -47.20
CA GLN A 18 -23.75 36.74 -46.00
C GLN A 18 -22.89 36.03 -44.94
N SER A 19 -23.34 36.05 -43.68
CA SER A 19 -22.68 35.33 -42.60
C SER A 19 -22.56 33.84 -42.92
N ARG A 20 -21.38 33.26 -42.70
CA ARG A 20 -21.16 31.82 -42.91
C ARG A 20 -21.96 31.01 -41.88
N PRO A 21 -22.59 29.89 -42.26
CA PRO A 21 -23.21 28.98 -41.30
C PRO A 21 -22.20 28.55 -40.23
N LYS A 22 -22.57 28.72 -38.95
CA LYS A 22 -21.79 28.20 -37.82
C LYS A 22 -22.26 26.78 -37.57
N PHE A 23 -21.39 25.80 -37.78
CA PHE A 23 -21.67 24.42 -37.37
C PHE A 23 -21.48 24.33 -35.85
N ASN A 24 -22.53 23.92 -35.13
CA ASN A 24 -22.41 23.61 -33.72
C ASN A 24 -21.57 22.34 -33.58
N SER A 25 -20.47 22.42 -32.83
CA SER A 25 -19.69 21.24 -32.49
C SER A 25 -20.57 20.25 -31.73
N THR A 26 -20.51 18.98 -32.11
CA THR A 26 -21.12 17.90 -31.34
C THR A 26 -20.50 17.86 -29.95
N PRO A 27 -21.29 17.77 -28.87
CA PRO A 27 -20.74 17.69 -27.52
C PRO A 27 -19.92 16.41 -27.35
N LYS A 28 -18.82 16.49 -26.61
CA LYS A 28 -17.96 15.33 -26.28
C LYS A 28 -18.66 14.49 -25.20
N TYR A 29 -18.95 13.22 -25.50
CA TYR A 29 -19.54 12.27 -24.55
C TYR A 29 -18.85 10.91 -24.63
N ILE A 30 -18.91 10.18 -23.52
CA ILE A 30 -18.34 8.84 -23.42
C ILE A 30 -19.16 7.90 -24.30
N LYS A 31 -18.54 7.35 -25.33
CA LYS A 31 -19.13 6.39 -26.26
C LYS A 31 -19.00 4.96 -25.71
N PHE A 32 -17.85 4.62 -25.14
CA PHE A 32 -17.61 3.29 -24.58
C PHE A 32 -16.69 3.34 -23.36
N LYS A 33 -16.90 2.40 -22.42
CA LYS A 33 -16.05 2.18 -21.25
C LYS A 33 -15.38 0.82 -21.40
N HIS A 34 -14.07 0.83 -21.60
CA HIS A 34 -13.25 -0.36 -21.77
C HIS A 34 -12.72 -0.85 -20.43
N ASP A 35 -12.18 -2.07 -20.42
CA ASP A 35 -11.43 -2.59 -19.28
C ASP A 35 -10.19 -1.74 -18.99
N TYR A 36 -9.63 -1.88 -17.78
CA TYR A 36 -8.44 -1.16 -17.33
C TYR A 36 -8.57 0.38 -17.27
N ASN A 37 -9.77 0.87 -16.94
CA ASN A 37 -10.08 2.30 -16.80
C ASN A 37 -9.87 3.11 -18.10
N ILE A 38 -10.17 2.56 -19.27
CA ILE A 38 -10.03 3.27 -20.55
C ILE A 38 -11.42 3.78 -21.00
N LEU A 39 -11.50 5.07 -21.35
CA LEU A 39 -12.71 5.72 -21.85
C LEU A 39 -12.53 6.10 -23.31
N GLU A 40 -13.48 5.73 -24.17
CA GLU A 40 -13.54 6.15 -25.57
C GLU A 40 -14.66 7.18 -25.75
N PHE A 41 -14.37 8.25 -26.49
CA PHE A 41 -15.32 9.31 -26.79
C PHE A 41 -15.86 9.23 -28.22
N ASN A 42 -16.98 9.90 -28.46
CA ASN A 42 -17.65 9.92 -29.76
C ASN A 42 -16.84 10.56 -30.89
N ASP A 43 -15.83 11.35 -30.56
CA ASP A 43 -14.87 11.97 -31.49
C ASP A 43 -13.67 11.06 -31.83
N GLY A 44 -13.62 9.85 -31.27
CA GLY A 44 -12.53 8.89 -31.45
C GLY A 44 -11.32 9.11 -30.53
N THR A 45 -11.40 10.06 -29.59
CA THR A 45 -10.36 10.24 -28.58
C THR A 45 -10.49 9.24 -27.43
N PHE A 46 -9.38 9.01 -26.71
CA PHE A 46 -9.31 8.09 -25.57
C PHE A 46 -8.75 8.78 -24.32
N GLU A 47 -9.30 8.45 -23.15
CA GLU A 47 -8.75 8.84 -21.85
C GLU A 47 -8.42 7.61 -21.02
N TYR A 48 -7.27 7.65 -20.35
CA TYR A 48 -6.78 6.58 -19.48
C TYR A 48 -6.94 7.03 -18.02
N GLY A 49 -7.68 6.26 -17.23
CA GLY A 49 -7.87 6.51 -15.81
C GLY A 49 -6.62 6.20 -14.97
N ALA A 50 -6.74 6.39 -13.66
CA ALA A 50 -5.62 6.21 -12.74
C ALA A 50 -5.03 4.80 -12.85
N ARG A 51 -3.69 4.74 -12.98
CA ARG A 51 -2.94 3.48 -13.02
C ARG A 51 -3.11 2.75 -11.68
N PRO A 52 -3.36 1.43 -11.68
CA PRO A 52 -3.38 0.64 -10.45
C PRO A 52 -2.08 0.82 -9.67
N GLN A 53 -2.21 1.22 -8.40
CA GLN A 53 -1.08 1.34 -7.48
C GLN A 53 -0.92 0.01 -6.75
N PHE A 54 0.26 -0.61 -6.87
CA PHE A 54 0.59 -1.79 -6.09
C PHE A 54 1.28 -1.35 -4.80
N ASN A 55 0.54 -1.32 -3.70
CA ASN A 55 1.14 -1.12 -2.38
C ASN A 55 1.95 -2.37 -2.05
N LYS A 56 3.28 -2.27 -2.14
CA LYS A 56 4.17 -3.35 -1.68
C LYS A 56 3.82 -3.66 -0.22
N PRO A 57 3.63 -4.93 0.17
CA PRO A 57 3.45 -5.26 1.57
C PRO A 57 4.68 -4.78 2.33
N ALA A 58 4.47 -4.18 3.50
CA ALA A 58 5.55 -3.66 4.33
C ALA A 58 6.52 -4.80 4.68
N ALA A 59 7.64 -4.87 3.96
CA ALA A 59 8.68 -5.85 4.22
C ALA A 59 9.25 -5.57 5.61
N LYS A 60 9.13 -6.55 6.53
CA LYS A 60 9.84 -6.48 7.80
C LYS A 60 11.33 -6.40 7.49
N THR A 61 12.00 -5.37 8.02
CA THR A 61 13.46 -5.24 7.83
C THR A 61 14.17 -6.43 8.48
N ASP A 62 15.31 -6.86 7.93
CA ASP A 62 16.10 -7.98 8.49
C ASP A 62 16.45 -7.79 9.97
N ALA A 63 16.61 -6.53 10.39
CA ALA A 63 16.83 -6.17 11.79
C ALA A 63 15.61 -6.50 12.67
N THR A 64 14.40 -6.21 12.20
CA THR A 64 13.16 -6.55 12.91
C THR A 64 13.00 -8.06 13.04
N ILE A 65 13.30 -8.81 11.96
CA ILE A 65 13.22 -10.28 11.96
C ILE A 65 14.19 -10.88 12.99
N LYS A 66 15.44 -10.42 13.03
CA LYS A 66 16.43 -10.89 14.01
C LYS A 66 16.00 -10.59 15.44
N LYS A 67 15.41 -9.42 15.71
CA LYS A 67 14.89 -9.07 17.05
C LYS A 67 13.72 -9.98 17.45
N GLU A 68 12.78 -10.24 16.56
CA GLU A 68 11.65 -11.16 16.78
C GLU A 68 12.15 -12.59 17.05
N GLN A 69 13.13 -13.07 16.27
CA GLN A 69 13.73 -14.39 16.47
C GLN A 69 14.38 -14.54 17.85
N LYS A 70 15.09 -13.50 18.35
CA LYS A 70 15.67 -13.52 19.70
C LYS A 70 14.59 -13.59 20.79
N LEU A 71 13.47 -12.89 20.60
CA LEU A 71 12.34 -12.95 21.52
C LEU A 71 11.73 -14.37 21.55
N ILE A 72 11.49 -14.98 20.39
CA ILE A 72 10.94 -16.34 20.27
C ILE A 72 11.89 -17.36 20.90
N GLN A 73 13.19 -17.23 20.64
CA GLN A 73 14.20 -18.10 21.24
C GLN A 73 14.20 -18.01 22.76
N ALA A 74 14.12 -16.79 23.32
CA ALA A 74 14.04 -16.59 24.77
C ALA A 74 12.76 -17.22 25.36
N GLN A 75 11.61 -17.06 24.70
CA GLN A 75 10.35 -17.67 25.14
C GLN A 75 10.44 -19.20 25.18
N ASN A 76 11.02 -19.83 24.16
CA ASN A 76 11.18 -21.28 24.10
C ASN A 76 12.11 -21.79 25.19
N LEU A 77 13.25 -21.12 25.40
CA LEU A 77 14.21 -21.53 26.44
C LEU A 77 13.69 -21.32 27.87
N VAL A 78 12.92 -20.26 28.12
CA VAL A 78 12.23 -20.08 29.42
C VAL A 78 11.20 -21.19 29.64
N ARG A 79 10.43 -21.55 28.61
CA ARG A 79 9.48 -22.67 28.68
C ARG A 79 10.17 -24.02 28.90
N GLU A 80 11.33 -24.24 28.30
CA GLU A 80 12.14 -25.45 28.54
C GLU A 80 12.71 -25.46 29.97
N PHE A 81 13.11 -24.30 30.47
CA PHE A 81 13.60 -24.17 31.84
C PHE A 81 12.50 -24.49 32.86
N GLU A 82 11.30 -23.97 32.69
CA GLU A 82 10.11 -24.33 33.50
C GLU A 82 9.74 -25.81 33.47
N LYS A 83 10.12 -26.54 32.42
CA LYS A 83 9.85 -27.98 32.33
C LYS A 83 10.92 -28.83 33.01
N THR A 84 12.18 -28.41 32.90
CA THR A 84 13.33 -29.25 33.26
C THR A 84 13.93 -28.88 34.61
N HIS A 85 13.79 -27.63 35.05
CA HIS A 85 14.37 -27.08 36.28
C HIS A 85 15.88 -27.32 36.42
N THR A 86 16.61 -27.48 35.31
CA THR A 86 18.07 -27.74 35.35
C THR A 86 18.88 -26.45 35.36
N VAL A 87 20.07 -26.49 35.98
CA VAL A 87 21.03 -25.37 35.96
C VAL A 87 21.46 -25.02 34.52
N SER A 88 21.61 -26.03 33.65
CA SER A 88 21.95 -25.83 32.24
C SER A 88 20.86 -25.04 31.50
N ALA A 89 19.59 -25.42 31.69
CA ALA A 89 18.46 -24.72 31.10
C ALA A 89 18.34 -23.30 31.64
N HIS A 90 18.55 -23.08 32.95
CA HIS A 90 18.58 -21.73 33.54
C HIS A 90 19.58 -20.81 32.85
N ARG A 91 20.84 -21.24 32.71
CA ARG A 91 21.90 -20.42 32.10
C ARG A 91 21.57 -20.05 30.65
N LYS A 92 20.99 -20.98 29.88
CA LYS A 92 20.57 -20.73 28.50
C LYS A 92 19.41 -19.73 28.45
N ALA A 93 18.39 -19.92 29.28
CA ALA A 93 17.22 -19.04 29.36
C ALA A 93 17.64 -17.62 29.76
N GLN A 94 18.45 -17.48 30.82
CA GLN A 94 18.92 -16.18 31.31
C GLN A 94 19.76 -15.44 30.24
N LYS A 95 20.67 -16.14 29.56
CA LYS A 95 21.46 -15.55 28.46
C LYS A 95 20.55 -15.07 27.33
N ALA A 96 19.53 -15.84 26.97
CA ALA A 96 18.60 -15.48 25.90
C ALA A 96 17.74 -14.26 26.26
N VAL A 97 17.20 -14.19 27.48
CA VAL A 97 16.43 -13.04 27.97
C VAL A 97 17.28 -11.76 27.98
N ASN A 98 18.55 -11.85 28.39
CA ASN A 98 19.47 -10.71 28.39
C ASN A 98 19.67 -10.12 26.98
N LEU A 99 19.70 -10.97 25.95
CA LEU A 99 19.85 -10.59 24.54
C LEU A 99 18.58 -10.04 23.88
N VAL A 100 17.41 -10.12 24.54
CA VAL A 100 16.17 -9.55 24.01
C VAL A 100 16.27 -8.02 24.01
N SER A 101 15.92 -7.41 22.87
CA SER A 101 15.89 -5.96 22.65
C SER A 101 14.96 -5.25 23.65
N PHE A 102 15.33 -4.02 24.05
CA PHE A 102 14.54 -3.19 24.94
C PHE A 102 13.19 -2.75 24.36
N GLU A 103 12.99 -2.83 23.04
CA GLU A 103 11.68 -2.65 22.40
C GLU A 103 10.61 -3.58 23.00
N TYR A 104 11.02 -4.77 23.45
CA TYR A 104 10.13 -5.74 24.10
C TYR A 104 10.25 -5.72 25.63
N LYS A 105 10.52 -4.56 26.24
CA LYS A 105 10.77 -4.40 27.68
C LYS A 105 9.75 -5.14 28.55
N VAL A 106 8.46 -4.99 28.28
CA VAL A 106 7.39 -5.65 29.06
C VAL A 106 7.51 -7.17 28.97
N LYS A 107 7.69 -7.72 27.77
CA LYS A 107 7.86 -9.17 27.57
C LYS A 107 9.15 -9.67 28.23
N LYS A 108 10.23 -8.89 28.17
CA LYS A 108 11.51 -9.21 28.82
C LYS A 108 11.34 -9.28 30.34
N MET A 109 10.61 -8.33 30.94
CA MET A 109 10.30 -8.35 32.38
C MET A 109 9.48 -9.59 32.77
N VAL A 110 8.45 -9.94 32.00
CA VAL A 110 7.65 -11.15 32.25
C VAL A 110 8.47 -12.42 32.13
N LEU A 111 9.37 -12.51 31.14
CA LEU A 111 10.27 -13.67 31.00
C LEU A 111 11.26 -13.76 32.17
N GLN A 112 11.76 -12.63 32.65
CA GLN A 112 12.64 -12.61 33.83
C GLN A 112 11.90 -13.07 35.09
N GLU A 113 10.70 -12.55 35.33
CA GLU A 113 9.87 -12.94 36.47
C GLU A 113 9.57 -14.44 36.47
N ARG A 114 9.31 -15.02 35.30
CA ARG A 114 9.13 -16.48 35.15
C ARG A 114 10.39 -17.26 35.53
N ILE A 115 11.56 -16.82 35.10
CA ILE A 115 12.84 -17.43 35.52
C ILE A 115 12.99 -17.35 37.04
N ASP A 116 12.75 -16.17 37.62
CA ASP A 116 12.92 -15.94 39.06
C ASP A 116 11.96 -16.80 39.88
N ASN A 117 10.73 -17.00 39.40
CA ASN A 117 9.74 -17.87 40.04
C ASN A 117 10.14 -19.35 40.01
N VAL A 118 10.77 -19.82 38.92
CA VAL A 118 11.33 -21.19 38.87
C VAL A 118 12.54 -21.32 39.79
N LEU A 119 13.41 -20.31 39.84
CA LEU A 119 14.56 -20.31 40.77
C LEU A 119 14.13 -20.42 42.23
N LYS A 120 13.01 -19.76 42.61
CA LYS A 120 12.43 -19.88 43.96
C LYS A 120 11.92 -21.29 44.28
N GLN A 121 11.51 -22.07 43.28
CA GLN A 121 11.07 -23.46 43.46
C GLN A 121 12.24 -24.43 43.66
N GLY A 122 13.47 -23.98 43.38
CA GLY A 122 14.69 -24.79 43.49
C GLY A 122 15.09 -25.43 42.15
N LEU A 123 16.40 -25.61 41.98
CA LEU A 123 16.98 -26.20 40.78
C LEU A 123 17.33 -27.67 41.00
N VAL A 124 17.07 -28.47 39.98
CA VAL A 124 17.56 -29.84 39.86
C VAL A 124 18.93 -29.81 39.17
N LYS A 125 19.87 -30.62 39.63
CA LYS A 125 21.23 -30.67 39.07
C LYS A 125 21.25 -31.23 37.65
#